data_AF-A0A0R2HM01-F1
#
_entry.id   AF-A0A0R2HM01-F1
#
_cell.length_a   1.000
_cell.length_b   1.000
_cell.length_c   1.000
_cell.angle_alpha   90.00
_cell.angle_beta   90.00
_cell.angle_gamma   90.00
#
_symmetry.space_group_name_H-M   'P 1'
#
loop_
_entity.id
_entity.type
_entity.pdbx_description
1 polymer ?
#
loop_
_entity_poly.entity_id
_entity_poly.type
_entity_poly.pdbx_seq_one_letter_code
_entity_poly.pdbx_strand_id
1 'polypeptide(L)'
;MKITDTMLESMIDGVEEQIQTRNPIETQETYQLLLNNGYSSKDAKKKIAVAIAVESFAIIKTGKPFNRERYIQNLKRIQNGKEPIE
;
A
#
# COMPACT_ATOMS: atom_id res chain seq x y z
N MET A 1 -7.89 -8.49 -12.47
CA MET A 1 -6.81 -7.82 -13.22
C MET A 1 -5.48 -8.41 -12.77
N LYS A 2 -4.56 -8.78 -13.68
CA LYS A 2 -3.19 -9.15 -13.28
C LYS A 2 -2.37 -7.86 -13.16
N ILE A 3 -1.75 -7.63 -12.01
CA ILE A 3 -0.74 -6.57 -11.85
C ILE A 3 0.49 -7.04 -12.64
N THR A 4 0.95 -6.22 -13.58
CA THR A 4 2.21 -6.48 -14.29
C THR A 4 3.39 -6.10 -13.40
N ASP A 5 4.56 -6.67 -13.66
CA ASP A 5 5.76 -6.34 -12.89
C ASP A 5 6.06 -4.84 -12.91
N THR A 6 5.88 -4.18 -14.07
CA THR A 6 6.02 -2.72 -14.21
C THR A 6 5.02 -1.94 -13.34
N MET A 7 3.76 -2.36 -13.27
CA MET A 7 2.77 -1.69 -12.41
C MET A 7 3.13 -1.85 -10.93
N LEU A 8 3.60 -3.04 -10.54
CA LEU A 8 4.02 -3.29 -9.16
C LEU A 8 5.23 -2.42 -8.79
N GLU A 9 6.20 -2.28 -9.68
CA GLU A 9 7.36 -1.40 -9.47
C GLU A 9 6.94 0.05 -9.27
N SER A 10 6.07 0.60 -10.11
CA SER A 10 5.55 1.97 -9.93
C SER A 10 4.79 2.15 -8.61
N MET A 11 4.07 1.13 -8.14
CA MET A 11 3.41 1.18 -6.84
C MET A 11 4.41 1.13 -5.69
N ILE A 12 5.50 0.34 -5.82
CA ILE A 12 6.58 0.31 -4.84
C ILE A 12 7.28 1.67 -4.77
N ASP A 13 7.53 2.32 -5.91
CA ASP A 13 8.10 3.68 -5.95
C ASP A 13 7.18 4.67 -5.25
N GLY A 14 5.86 4.57 -5.45
CA GLY A 14 4.88 5.36 -4.70
C GLY A 14 4.94 5.10 -3.19
N VAL A 15 5.11 3.84 -2.76
CA VAL A 15 5.31 3.52 -1.33
C VAL A 15 6.60 4.15 -0.80
N GLU A 16 7.69 4.09 -1.57
CA GLU A 16 8.97 4.70 -1.20
C GLU A 16 8.81 6.20 -0.96
N GLU A 17 8.16 6.91 -1.88
CA GLU A 17 7.88 8.33 -1.75
C GLU A 17 7.06 8.64 -0.49
N GLN A 18 6.01 7.87 -0.21
CA GLN A 18 5.19 8.05 0.98
C GLN A 18 5.95 7.80 2.29
N ILE A 19 6.88 6.84 2.30
CA ILE A 19 7.75 6.58 3.46
C ILE A 19 8.70 7.76 3.68
N GLN A 20 9.34 8.25 2.61
CA GLN A 20 10.30 9.36 2.67
C GLN A 20 9.63 10.68 3.08
N THR A 21 8.44 10.94 2.56
CA THR A 21 7.66 12.15 2.84
C THR A 21 6.79 12.05 4.09
N ARG A 22 6.67 10.85 4.68
CA ARG A 22 5.78 10.52 5.80
C ARG A 22 4.33 10.89 5.53
N ASN A 23 3.90 10.73 4.27
CA ASN A 23 2.55 11.08 3.84
C ASN A 23 1.89 9.94 3.04
N PRO A 24 0.93 9.21 3.63
CA PRO A 24 0.47 9.31 5.01
C PRO A 24 1.48 8.70 6.00
N ILE A 25 1.45 9.14 7.26
CA ILE A 25 2.37 8.64 8.30
C ILE A 25 2.15 7.14 8.55
N GLU A 26 0.92 6.67 8.37
CA GLU A 26 0.54 5.28 8.50
C GLU A 26 1.30 4.36 7.53
N THR A 27 1.76 4.87 6.37
CA THR A 27 2.60 4.09 5.44
C THR A 27 3.94 3.76 6.10
N GLN A 28 4.58 4.76 6.71
CA GLN A 28 5.86 4.58 7.41
C GLN A 28 5.71 3.66 8.64
N GLU A 29 4.65 3.85 9.43
CA GLU A 29 4.37 2.99 10.59
C GLU A 29 4.15 1.53 10.18
N THR A 30 3.40 1.31 9.09
CA THR A 30 3.17 -0.02 8.54
C THR A 30 4.48 -0.65 8.06
N TYR A 31 5.29 0.12 7.35
CA TYR A 31 6.59 -0.34 6.87
C TYR A 31 7.51 -0.77 8.02
N GLN A 32 7.65 0.07 9.05
CA GLN A 32 8.50 -0.25 10.20
C GLN A 32 8.00 -1.49 10.96
N LEU A 33 6.68 -1.63 11.13
CA LEU A 33 6.10 -2.80 11.78
C LEU A 33 6.40 -4.08 10.98
N LEU A 34 6.27 -4.04 9.66
CA LEU A 34 6.60 -5.19 8.80
C LEU A 34 8.08 -5.56 8.91
N LEU A 35 9.00 -4.59 8.93
CA LEU A 35 10.42 -4.87 9.17
C LEU A 35 10.65 -5.54 10.53
N ASN A 36 10.01 -5.02 11.59
CA ASN A 36 10.12 -5.57 12.94
C ASN A 36 9.55 -7.00 13.04
N ASN A 37 8.59 -7.35 12.19
CA ASN A 37 8.02 -8.70 12.06
C ASN A 37 8.85 -9.64 11.16
N GLY A 38 10.04 -9.22 10.71
CA GLY A 38 10.98 -10.05 9.96
C GLY A 38 10.78 -10.05 8.43
N TYR A 39 9.92 -9.19 7.90
CA TYR A 39 9.80 -9.04 6.45
C TYR A 39 11.03 -8.32 5.87
N SER A 40 11.46 -8.72 4.68
CA SER A 40 12.46 -7.96 3.93
C SER A 40 11.91 -6.59 3.54
N SER A 41 12.79 -5.60 3.33
CA SER A 41 12.36 -4.28 2.84
C SER A 41 11.54 -4.36 1.56
N LYS A 42 11.94 -5.23 0.63
CA LYS A 42 11.23 -5.45 -0.64
C LYS A 42 9.84 -6.04 -0.40
N ASP A 43 9.71 -7.03 0.48
CA ASP A 43 8.42 -7.67 0.74
C ASP A 43 7.48 -6.77 1.55
N ALA A 44 8.02 -5.96 2.46
CA ALA A 44 7.26 -4.95 3.18
C ALA A 44 6.64 -3.93 2.22
N LYS A 45 7.44 -3.38 1.29
CA LYS A 45 6.94 -2.43 0.28
C LYS A 45 5.93 -3.08 -0.66
N LYS A 46 6.17 -4.32 -1.10
CA LYS A 46 5.20 -5.09 -1.92
C LYS A 46 3.86 -5.27 -1.21
N LYS A 47 3.87 -5.59 0.08
CA LYS A 47 2.63 -5.72 0.87
C LYS A 47 1.86 -4.40 0.93
N ILE A 48 2.55 -3.30 1.17
CA ILE A 48 1.94 -1.96 1.19
C ILE A 48 1.43 -1.56 -0.20
N ALA A 49 2.14 -1.91 -1.27
CA ALA A 49 1.74 -1.63 -2.65
C ALA A 49 0.37 -2.24 -3.00
N VAL A 50 -0.05 -3.33 -2.33
CA VAL A 50 -1.42 -3.88 -2.49
C VAL A 50 -2.49 -2.85 -2.10
N ALA A 51 -2.27 -2.02 -1.08
CA ALA A 51 -3.22 -0.96 -0.72
C ALA A 51 -3.32 0.11 -1.82
N ILE A 52 -2.22 0.45 -2.50
CA ILE A 52 -2.23 1.35 -3.66
C ILE A 52 -2.95 0.71 -4.84
N ALA A 53 -2.76 -0.60 -5.06
CA ALA A 53 -3.43 -1.34 -6.11
C ALA A 53 -4.95 -1.36 -5.93
N VAL A 54 -5.43 -1.53 -4.70
CA VAL A 54 -6.87 -1.47 -4.37
C VAL A 54 -7.46 -0.11 -4.74
N GLU A 55 -6.80 0.98 -4.35
CA GLU A 55 -7.28 2.33 -4.68
C GLU A 55 -7.23 2.61 -6.17
N SER A 56 -6.13 2.25 -6.84
CA SER A 56 -5.99 2.37 -8.29
C SER A 56 -7.10 1.62 -9.02
N PHE A 57 -7.40 0.40 -8.60
CA PHE A 57 -8.48 -0.40 -9.18
C PHE A 57 -9.85 0.22 -8.93
N ALA A 58 -10.11 0.72 -7.71
CA ALA A 58 -11.37 1.37 -7.38
C ALA A 58 -11.60 2.63 -8.22
N ILE A 59 -10.56 3.44 -8.45
CA ILE A 59 -10.61 4.62 -9.33
C ILE A 59 -10.97 4.19 -10.75
N ILE A 60 -10.27 3.21 -11.31
CA ILE A 60 -10.53 2.71 -12.67
C ILE A 60 -11.94 2.13 -12.80
N LYS A 61 -12.40 1.35 -11.82
CA LYS A 61 -13.69 0.66 -11.84
C LYS A 61 -14.87 1.61 -11.66
N THR A 62 -14.73 2.65 -10.84
CA THR A 62 -15.85 3.49 -10.42
C THR A 62 -15.81 4.92 -10.94
N GLY A 63 -14.67 5.37 -11.45
CA GLY A 63 -14.42 6.77 -11.84
C GLY A 63 -14.36 7.75 -10.67
N LYS A 64 -14.45 7.26 -9.42
CA LYS A 64 -14.37 8.09 -8.22
C LYS A 64 -12.92 8.45 -7.89
N PRO A 65 -12.67 9.60 -7.21
CA PRO A 65 -11.34 9.95 -6.75
C PRO A 65 -10.81 8.95 -5.70
N PHE A 66 -9.50 9.02 -5.46
CA PHE A 66 -8.81 8.25 -4.43
C PHE A 66 -9.50 8.38 -3.06
N ASN A 67 -9.72 7.25 -2.38
CA ASN A 67 -10.33 7.23 -1.06
C ASN A 67 -9.26 7.10 0.02
N ARG A 68 -8.88 8.24 0.62
CA ARG A 68 -7.84 8.29 1.66
C ARG A 68 -8.20 7.49 2.91
N GLU A 69 -9.47 7.45 3.30
CA GLU A 69 -9.92 6.71 4.48
C GLU A 69 -9.80 5.20 4.28
N ARG A 70 -10.27 4.70 3.13
CA ARG A 70 -10.12 3.28 2.76
C ARG A 70 -8.65 2.89 2.63
N TYR A 71 -7.82 3.75 2.05
CA TYR A 71 -6.38 3.54 1.97
C TYR A 71 -5.73 3.36 3.36
N ILE A 72 -5.99 4.28 4.30
CA ILE A 72 -5.47 4.19 5.67
C ILE A 72 -6.02 2.95 6.40
N GLN A 73 -7.28 2.62 6.18
CA GLN A 73 -7.86 1.39 6.73
C GLN A 73 -7.14 0.16 6.21
N ASN A 74 -6.78 0.12 4.92
CA ASN A 74 -6.02 -0.98 4.33
C ASN A 74 -4.59 -1.08 4.87
N LEU A 75 -3.91 0.04 5.11
CA LEU A 75 -2.62 0.04 5.81
C LEU A 75 -2.73 -0.59 7.20
N LYS A 76 -3.72 -0.18 8.00
CA LYS A 76 -3.97 -0.75 9.33
C LYS A 76 -4.34 -2.23 9.28
N ARG A 77 -5.00 -2.70 8.23
CA ARG A 77 -5.29 -4.13 8.05
C ARG A 77 -4.01 -4.92 7.78
N ILE A 78 -3.16 -4.41 6.90
CA ILE A 78 -1.84 -5.00 6.62
C ILE A 78 -0.99 -5.08 7.88
N GLN A 79 -0.98 -4.03 8.71
CA GLN A 79 -0.31 -4.03 10.03
C GLN A 79 -0.75 -5.20 10.91
N ASN A 80 -2.04 -5.53 10.86
CA ASN A 80 -2.65 -6.60 11.66
C ASN A 80 -2.66 -7.97 10.94
N GLY A 81 -1.89 -8.12 9.85
CA GLY A 81 -1.83 -9.37 9.10
C GLY A 81 -3.13 -9.74 8.36
N LYS A 82 -3.99 -8.75 8.08
CA LYS A 82 -5.27 -8.92 7.38
C LYS A 82 -5.19 -8.41 5.95
N GLU A 83 -5.93 -9.07 5.06
CA GLU A 83 -6.06 -8.64 3.67
C GLU A 83 -6.79 -7.29 3.54
N PRO A 84 -6.43 -6.43 2.57
CA PRO A 84 -7.15 -5.20 2.25
C PRO A 84 -8.64 -5.40 1.89
N ILE A 85 -9.43 -4.32 1.98
CA ILE A 85 -10.83 -4.25 1.56
C ILE A 85 -10.99 -3.35 0.33
N GLU A 86 -11.96 -3.67 -0.53
CA GLU A 86 -12.33 -2.92 -1.74
C GLU A 86 -13.43 -1.88 -1.50
#